data_AF-A0A7X8IKU2-F1
#
_entry.id   AF-A0A7X8IKU2-F1
#
_cell.length_a   1.000
_cell.length_b   1.000
_cell.length_c   1.000
_cell.angle_alpha   90.00
_cell.angle_beta   90.00
_cell.angle_gamma   90.00
#
_symmetry.space_group_name_H-M   'P 1'
#
loop_
_entity.id
_entity.type
_entity.pdbx_description
1 polymer ?
#
loop_
_entity_poly.entity_id
_entity_poly.type
_entity_poly.pdbx_seq_one_letter_code
_entity_poly.pdbx_strand_id
1 'polypeptide(L)'
;MITIDWKERLDKDTLDYLENKLPNKDYDFDIIFNAYPERVNGKIPSEVITYVSRTLVSKMGKTHVKYLPFYRHLWFKKGEVGRNGFITMMSRLLPKKPELYMPLFEEAMESGTPSDLSPLLERVFLPLLRKKPDEYLPIVFKWDANPNPEIPKATVNLLIKLMRREADSVDGIVAHYVNQWLKPLEESQINHITLMKALYKIDLDKYMQVWKEHGHLRDPETVEILCASVIDWDAQIEEFVQTWTLSGNARVKKAAMTAQRTLQKRKKKVKS
;
A
#
# COMPACT_ATOMS: atom_id res chain seq x y z
N MET A 1 -14.52 -44.14 -5.91
CA MET A 1 -14.57 -42.66 -5.99
C MET A 1 -13.12 -42.22 -6.16
N ILE A 2 -12.68 -41.96 -7.38
CA ILE A 2 -11.27 -41.60 -7.64
C ILE A 2 -11.10 -40.15 -7.23
N THR A 3 -10.52 -39.90 -6.06
CA THR A 3 -10.03 -38.58 -5.65
C THR A 3 -8.82 -38.27 -6.52
N ILE A 4 -9.06 -37.82 -7.75
CA ILE A 4 -8.00 -37.19 -8.54
C ILE A 4 -7.57 -35.96 -7.75
N ASP A 5 -6.29 -35.86 -7.40
CA ASP A 5 -5.75 -34.64 -6.82
C ASP A 5 -6.01 -33.51 -7.82
N TRP A 6 -6.88 -32.57 -7.45
CA TRP A 6 -7.28 -31.46 -8.30
C TRP A 6 -6.05 -30.67 -8.77
N LYS A 7 -4.94 -30.70 -8.01
CA LYS A 7 -3.67 -30.10 -8.42
C LYS A 7 -3.08 -30.76 -9.65
N GLU A 8 -3.05 -32.09 -9.72
CA GLU A 8 -2.54 -32.82 -10.88
C GLU A 8 -3.38 -32.52 -12.13
N ARG A 9 -4.70 -32.40 -11.97
CA ARG A 9 -5.59 -32.03 -13.08
C ARG A 9 -5.33 -30.60 -13.54
N LEU A 10 -5.31 -29.64 -12.61
CA LEU A 10 -5.04 -28.24 -12.92
C LEU A 10 -3.65 -28.04 -13.51
N ASP A 11 -2.65 -28.83 -13.13
CA ASP A 11 -1.32 -28.79 -13.75
C ASP A 11 -1.38 -29.19 -15.22
N LYS A 12 -2.13 -30.24 -15.56
CA LYS A 12 -2.35 -30.66 -16.96
C LYS A 12 -3.09 -29.60 -17.75
N ASP A 13 -4.19 -29.07 -17.22
CA ASP A 13 -4.98 -28.03 -17.89
C ASP A 13 -4.18 -26.72 -18.03
N THR A 14 -3.32 -26.41 -17.06
CA THR A 14 -2.39 -25.26 -17.12
C THR A 14 -1.34 -25.43 -18.22
N LEU A 15 -0.79 -26.64 -18.37
CA LEU A 15 0.18 -26.95 -19.42
C LEU A 15 -0.46 -26.88 -20.80
N ASP A 16 -1.64 -27.49 -20.97
CA ASP A 16 -2.40 -27.42 -22.22
C ASP A 16 -2.71 -25.95 -22.60
N TYR A 17 -3.16 -25.15 -21.62
CA TYR A 17 -3.38 -23.73 -21.84
C TYR A 17 -2.11 -22.99 -22.29
N LEU A 18 -0.97 -23.28 -21.66
CA LEU A 18 0.30 -22.65 -22.00
C LEU A 18 0.78 -23.01 -23.42
N GLU A 19 0.57 -24.26 -23.86
CA GLU A 19 1.06 -24.78 -25.13
C GLU A 19 0.12 -24.46 -26.30
N ASN A 20 -1.19 -24.52 -26.08
CA ASN A 20 -2.19 -24.49 -27.15
C ASN A 20 -3.05 -23.23 -27.17
N LYS A 21 -3.21 -22.52 -26.05
CA LYS A 21 -4.10 -21.35 -25.93
C LYS A 21 -3.33 -20.05 -25.94
N LEU A 22 -2.40 -19.92 -25.01
CA LEU A 22 -1.65 -18.69 -24.78
C LEU A 22 -0.85 -18.20 -26.01
N PRO A 23 -0.14 -19.06 -26.77
CA PRO A 23 0.60 -18.63 -27.97
C PRO A 23 -0.34 -18.15 -29.10
N ASN A 24 -1.56 -18.69 -29.14
CA ASN A 24 -2.60 -18.35 -30.10
C ASN A 24 -3.42 -17.12 -29.69
N LYS A 25 -3.02 -16.42 -28.62
CA LYS A 25 -3.71 -15.25 -28.05
C LYS A 25 -5.14 -15.56 -27.55
N ASP A 26 -5.44 -16.83 -27.29
CA ASP A 26 -6.66 -17.24 -26.61
C ASP A 26 -6.46 -17.05 -25.09
N TYR A 27 -6.84 -15.87 -24.60
CA TYR A 27 -6.62 -15.44 -23.22
C TYR A 27 -7.79 -15.80 -22.29
N ASP A 28 -8.61 -16.80 -22.62
CA ASP A 28 -9.67 -17.25 -21.74
C ASP A 28 -9.12 -18.01 -20.52
N PHE A 29 -8.62 -17.26 -19.54
CA PHE A 29 -7.99 -17.79 -18.34
C PHE A 29 -8.92 -18.69 -17.50
N ASP A 30 -10.24 -18.49 -17.61
CA ASP A 30 -11.20 -19.22 -16.79
C ASP A 30 -11.32 -20.70 -17.22
N ILE A 31 -10.94 -21.02 -18.47
CA ILE A 31 -11.02 -22.37 -19.03
C ILE A 31 -10.21 -23.39 -18.22
N ILE A 32 -9.12 -22.95 -17.58
CA ILE A 32 -8.24 -23.78 -16.75
C ILE A 32 -9.02 -24.32 -15.53
N PHE A 33 -10.01 -23.56 -15.04
CA PHE A 33 -10.75 -23.92 -13.83
C PHE A 33 -12.01 -24.75 -14.09
N ASN A 34 -12.35 -25.04 -15.36
CA ASN A 34 -13.55 -25.79 -15.71
C ASN A 34 -13.59 -27.18 -15.06
N ALA A 35 -12.43 -27.83 -14.91
CA ALA A 35 -12.31 -29.13 -14.28
C ALA A 35 -12.30 -29.07 -12.74
N TYR A 36 -12.17 -27.89 -12.14
CA TYR A 36 -12.22 -27.74 -10.69
C TYR A 36 -13.69 -27.73 -10.24
N PRO A 37 -14.14 -28.62 -9.35
CA PRO A 37 -15.57 -28.74 -9.01
C PRO A 37 -16.02 -27.80 -7.89
N GLU A 38 -15.12 -27.40 -6.98
CA GLU A 38 -15.51 -26.65 -5.79
C GLU A 38 -15.67 -25.15 -6.08
N ARG A 39 -16.70 -24.54 -5.52
CA ARG A 39 -16.97 -23.10 -5.63
C ARG A 39 -17.29 -22.56 -4.25
N VAL A 40 -16.72 -21.43 -3.90
CA VAL A 40 -17.07 -20.68 -2.69
C VAL A 40 -17.91 -19.48 -3.15
N ASN A 41 -19.18 -19.44 -2.74
CA ASN A 41 -20.16 -18.43 -3.18
C ASN A 41 -20.25 -18.31 -4.72
N GLY A 42 -20.21 -19.45 -5.43
CA GLY A 42 -20.26 -19.49 -6.89
C GLY A 42 -18.98 -19.06 -7.61
N LYS A 43 -17.90 -18.73 -6.88
CA LYS A 43 -16.62 -18.30 -7.44
C LYS A 43 -15.51 -19.34 -7.26
N ILE A 44 -14.48 -19.27 -8.10
CA ILE A 44 -13.25 -20.05 -7.92
C ILE A 44 -12.54 -19.56 -6.65
N PRO A 45 -12.14 -20.46 -5.73
CA PRO A 45 -11.38 -20.07 -4.55
C PRO A 45 -10.06 -19.36 -4.90
N SER A 46 -9.71 -18.32 -4.14
CA SER A 46 -8.49 -17.52 -4.37
C SER A 46 -7.21 -18.34 -4.30
N GLU A 47 -7.18 -19.40 -3.48
CA GLU A 47 -6.05 -20.33 -3.37
C GLU A 47 -5.80 -21.10 -4.67
N VAL A 48 -6.87 -21.48 -5.38
CA VAL A 48 -6.81 -22.19 -6.66
C VAL A 48 -6.30 -21.26 -7.75
N ILE A 49 -6.82 -20.03 -7.81
CA ILE A 49 -6.33 -18.99 -8.74
C ILE A 49 -4.84 -18.73 -8.49
N THR A 50 -4.46 -18.62 -7.21
CA THR A 50 -3.06 -18.43 -6.81
C THR A 50 -2.19 -19.62 -7.23
N TYR A 51 -2.66 -20.85 -7.06
CA TYR A 51 -1.97 -22.07 -7.48
C TYR A 51 -1.71 -22.05 -9.00
N VAL A 52 -2.77 -21.95 -9.81
CA VAL A 52 -2.69 -21.95 -11.27
C VAL A 52 -1.79 -20.82 -11.78
N SER A 53 -1.93 -19.61 -11.23
CA SER A 53 -1.12 -18.45 -11.64
C SER A 53 0.37 -18.65 -11.34
N ARG A 54 0.68 -19.29 -10.21
CA ARG A 54 2.06 -19.65 -9.84
C ARG A 54 2.62 -20.73 -10.76
N THR A 55 1.82 -21.74 -11.10
CA THR A 55 2.19 -22.81 -12.02
C THR A 55 2.46 -22.25 -13.42
N LEU A 56 1.57 -21.41 -13.95
CA LEU A 56 1.76 -20.73 -15.24
C LEU A 56 3.10 -20.00 -15.33
N VAL A 57 3.38 -19.10 -14.38
CA VAL A 57 4.65 -18.35 -14.37
C VAL A 57 5.87 -19.26 -14.23
N SER A 58 5.74 -20.35 -13.46
CA SER A 58 6.81 -21.33 -13.33
C SER A 58 7.08 -22.06 -14.64
N LYS A 59 6.03 -22.50 -15.35
CA LYS A 59 6.14 -23.26 -16.60
C LYS A 59 6.53 -22.38 -17.80
N MET A 60 6.16 -21.10 -17.81
CA MET A 60 6.67 -20.12 -18.79
C MET A 60 8.20 -20.01 -18.74
N GLY A 61 8.82 -20.17 -17.57
CA GLY A 61 10.27 -20.05 -17.42
C GLY A 61 10.78 -18.75 -18.05
N LYS A 62 11.81 -18.81 -18.90
CA LYS A 62 12.42 -17.61 -19.53
C LYS A 62 11.53 -16.92 -20.58
N THR A 63 10.45 -17.55 -21.06
CA THR A 63 9.58 -16.97 -22.10
C THR A 63 8.51 -16.04 -21.53
N HIS A 64 8.45 -15.89 -20.19
CA HIS A 64 7.47 -15.05 -19.49
C HIS A 64 7.33 -13.61 -20.04
N VAL A 65 8.39 -13.07 -20.66
CA VAL A 65 8.41 -11.73 -21.27
C VAL A 65 7.55 -11.61 -22.53
N LYS A 66 7.30 -12.72 -23.23
CA LYS A 66 6.50 -12.75 -24.48
C LYS A 66 5.01 -12.54 -24.23
N TYR A 67 4.56 -12.70 -22.98
CA TYR A 67 3.14 -12.74 -22.61
C TYR A 67 2.68 -11.46 -21.90
N LEU A 68 3.34 -10.32 -22.12
CA LEU A 68 2.86 -9.01 -21.64
C LEU A 68 1.39 -8.73 -21.99
N PRO A 69 0.91 -8.98 -23.23
CA PRO A 69 -0.50 -8.76 -23.56
C PRO A 69 -1.46 -9.62 -22.75
N PHE A 70 -1.05 -10.83 -22.37
CA PHE A 70 -1.86 -11.72 -21.53
C PHE A 70 -2.00 -11.17 -20.12
N TYR A 71 -0.90 -10.72 -19.49
CA TYR A 71 -0.97 -10.13 -18.15
C TYR A 71 -1.87 -8.88 -18.14
N ARG A 72 -1.74 -8.02 -19.17
CA ARG A 72 -2.64 -6.89 -19.36
C ARG A 72 -4.10 -7.35 -19.52
N HIS A 73 -4.35 -8.38 -20.33
CA HIS A 73 -5.68 -8.95 -20.50
C HIS A 73 -6.29 -9.45 -19.19
N LEU A 74 -5.50 -10.13 -18.33
CA LEU A 74 -5.95 -10.59 -17.02
C LEU A 74 -6.49 -9.41 -16.19
N TRP A 75 -5.76 -8.30 -16.13
CA TRP A 75 -6.16 -7.14 -15.35
C TRP A 75 -7.44 -6.46 -15.88
N PHE A 76 -7.48 -6.22 -17.19
CA PHE A 76 -8.50 -5.36 -17.80
C PHE A 76 -9.75 -6.09 -18.29
N LYS A 77 -9.70 -7.42 -18.47
CA LYS A 77 -10.77 -8.18 -19.15
C LYS A 77 -11.33 -9.35 -18.36
N LYS A 78 -10.59 -9.92 -17.40
CA LYS A 78 -10.99 -11.15 -16.68
C LYS A 78 -11.54 -10.90 -15.27
N GLY A 79 -11.90 -9.66 -14.94
CA GLY A 79 -12.54 -9.32 -13.66
C GLY A 79 -11.70 -9.70 -12.44
N GLU A 80 -12.37 -10.03 -11.34
CA GLU A 80 -11.73 -10.35 -10.06
C GLU A 80 -10.76 -11.55 -10.14
N VAL A 81 -11.15 -12.60 -10.88
CA VAL A 81 -10.30 -13.78 -11.10
C VAL A 81 -9.01 -13.40 -11.83
N GLY A 82 -9.16 -12.60 -12.89
CA GLY A 82 -8.05 -12.03 -13.64
C GLY A 82 -7.11 -11.18 -12.81
N ARG A 83 -7.65 -10.24 -12.01
CA ARG A 83 -6.86 -9.38 -11.13
C ARG A 83 -6.09 -10.17 -10.07
N ASN A 84 -6.71 -11.18 -9.46
CA ASN A 84 -6.05 -12.08 -8.51
C ASN A 84 -4.91 -12.86 -9.18
N GLY A 85 -5.13 -13.34 -10.41
CA GLY A 85 -4.11 -13.99 -11.21
C GLY A 85 -2.95 -13.04 -11.53
N PHE A 86 -3.26 -11.85 -12.03
CA PHE A 86 -2.30 -10.80 -12.33
C PHE A 86 -1.41 -10.46 -11.12
N ILE A 87 -2.00 -10.15 -9.97
CA ILE A 87 -1.26 -9.83 -8.73
C ILE A 87 -0.33 -10.98 -8.35
N THR A 88 -0.82 -12.22 -8.45
CA THR A 88 -0.01 -13.41 -8.15
C THR A 88 1.17 -13.54 -9.10
N MET A 89 0.96 -13.35 -10.41
CA MET A 89 2.03 -13.43 -11.41
C MET A 89 3.03 -12.28 -11.26
N MET A 90 2.55 -11.05 -11.12
CA MET A 90 3.40 -9.86 -10.97
C MET A 90 4.27 -9.92 -9.73
N SER A 91 3.80 -10.49 -8.61
CA SER A 91 4.61 -10.67 -7.40
C SER A 91 5.89 -11.49 -7.63
N ARG A 92 5.93 -12.31 -8.69
CA ARG A 92 7.11 -13.10 -9.09
C ARG A 92 7.88 -12.48 -10.24
N LEU A 93 7.21 -11.73 -11.10
CA LEU A 93 7.77 -11.20 -12.35
C LEU A 93 8.39 -9.82 -12.17
N LEU A 94 7.74 -8.92 -11.42
CA LEU A 94 8.25 -7.57 -11.18
C LEU A 94 9.66 -7.59 -10.55
N PRO A 95 9.94 -8.38 -9.49
CA PRO A 95 11.30 -8.43 -8.92
C PRO A 95 12.36 -9.04 -9.85
N LYS A 96 11.96 -9.77 -10.90
CA LYS A 96 12.90 -10.38 -11.86
C LYS A 96 13.31 -9.41 -12.97
N LYS A 97 12.38 -8.58 -13.44
CA LYS A 97 12.62 -7.58 -14.49
C LYS A 97 11.81 -6.30 -14.20
N PRO A 98 12.24 -5.48 -13.22
CA PRO A 98 11.49 -4.30 -12.79
C PRO A 98 11.17 -3.35 -13.95
N GLU A 99 12.17 -3.01 -14.76
CA GLU A 99 12.03 -2.10 -15.92
C GLU A 99 10.95 -2.54 -16.92
N LEU A 100 10.78 -3.86 -17.10
CA LEU A 100 9.81 -4.40 -18.04
C LEU A 100 8.38 -4.39 -17.48
N TYR A 101 8.23 -4.68 -16.19
CA TYR A 101 6.93 -4.92 -15.55
C TYR A 101 6.41 -3.72 -14.78
N MET A 102 7.25 -2.74 -14.43
CA MET A 102 6.82 -1.54 -13.71
C MET A 102 5.76 -0.75 -14.47
N PRO A 103 5.88 -0.50 -15.79
CA PRO A 103 4.84 0.25 -16.50
C PRO A 103 3.47 -0.44 -16.45
N LEU A 104 3.45 -1.78 -16.53
CA LEU A 104 2.21 -2.55 -16.43
C LEU A 104 1.66 -2.58 -14.99
N PHE A 105 2.53 -2.57 -13.99
CA PHE A 105 2.15 -2.45 -12.58
C PHE A 105 1.54 -1.08 -12.29
N GLU A 106 2.14 0.01 -12.78
CA GLU A 106 1.63 1.37 -12.62
C GLU A 106 0.30 1.55 -13.36
N GLU A 107 0.17 1.00 -14.57
CA GLU A 107 -1.11 0.99 -15.30
C GLU A 107 -2.22 0.25 -14.53
N ALA A 108 -1.87 -0.86 -13.88
CA ALA A 108 -2.79 -1.60 -13.02
C ALA A 108 -3.18 -0.79 -11.78
N MET A 109 -2.24 -0.04 -11.20
CA MET A 109 -2.48 0.85 -10.07
C MET A 109 -3.43 2.00 -10.45
N GLU A 110 -3.21 2.65 -11.59
CA GLU A 110 -4.03 3.77 -12.06
C GLU A 110 -5.48 3.37 -12.37
N SER A 111 -5.68 2.16 -12.88
CA SER A 111 -7.01 1.63 -13.22
C SER A 111 -7.67 0.82 -12.10
N GLY A 112 -6.97 0.60 -10.99
CA GLY A 112 -7.41 -0.24 -9.89
C GLY A 112 -8.46 0.43 -9.01
N THR A 113 -9.31 -0.38 -8.39
CA THR A 113 -10.20 0.08 -7.30
C THR A 113 -9.42 0.16 -5.98
N PRO A 114 -9.93 0.85 -4.94
CA PRO A 114 -9.30 0.87 -3.62
C PRO A 114 -9.00 -0.53 -3.05
N SER A 115 -9.88 -1.51 -3.32
CA SER A 115 -9.68 -2.91 -2.92
C SER A 115 -8.58 -3.63 -3.71
N ASP A 116 -8.26 -3.17 -4.92
CA ASP A 116 -7.18 -3.73 -5.74
C ASP A 116 -5.81 -3.14 -5.38
N LEU A 117 -5.76 -1.88 -4.96
CA LEU A 117 -4.52 -1.16 -4.63
C LEU A 117 -3.75 -1.82 -3.49
N SER A 118 -4.44 -2.21 -2.41
CA SER A 118 -3.80 -2.87 -1.26
C SER A 118 -3.03 -4.15 -1.66
N PRO A 119 -3.64 -5.16 -2.30
CA PRO A 119 -2.91 -6.36 -2.68
C PRO A 119 -1.87 -6.11 -3.79
N LEU A 120 -2.06 -5.13 -4.70
CA LEU A 120 -1.01 -4.71 -5.63
C LEU A 120 0.23 -4.21 -4.89
N LEU A 121 0.09 -3.17 -4.08
CA LEU A 121 1.20 -2.56 -3.37
C LEU A 121 1.85 -3.56 -2.40
N GLU A 122 1.07 -4.36 -1.68
CA GLU A 122 1.59 -5.21 -0.60
C GLU A 122 2.16 -6.54 -1.08
N ARG A 123 1.53 -7.19 -2.06
CA ARG A 123 1.96 -8.51 -2.51
C ARG A 123 2.95 -8.41 -3.66
N VAL A 124 2.85 -7.36 -4.48
CA VAL A 124 3.72 -7.19 -5.65
C VAL A 124 4.90 -6.28 -5.31
N PHE A 125 4.63 -5.08 -4.80
CA PHE A 125 5.67 -4.05 -4.71
C PHE A 125 6.44 -4.06 -3.38
N LEU A 126 5.78 -4.27 -2.24
CA LEU A 126 6.44 -4.27 -0.93
C LEU A 126 7.64 -5.24 -0.84
N PRO A 127 7.58 -6.48 -1.39
CA PRO A 127 8.75 -7.36 -1.39
C PRO A 127 9.95 -6.77 -2.15
N LEU A 128 9.69 -6.06 -3.25
CA LEU A 128 10.71 -5.38 -4.05
C LEU A 128 11.28 -4.19 -3.29
N LEU A 129 10.41 -3.35 -2.72
CA LEU A 129 10.76 -2.19 -1.91
C LEU A 129 11.63 -2.58 -0.72
N ARG A 130 11.27 -3.63 0.02
CA ARG A 130 12.06 -4.13 1.17
C ARG A 130 13.45 -4.62 0.78
N LYS A 131 13.59 -5.20 -0.42
CA LYS A 131 14.87 -5.72 -0.88
C LYS A 131 15.85 -4.61 -1.26
N LYS A 132 15.34 -3.48 -1.76
CA LYS A 132 16.13 -2.34 -2.22
C LYS A 132 15.42 -1.01 -1.91
N PRO A 133 15.33 -0.61 -0.64
CA PRO A 133 14.57 0.59 -0.25
C PRO A 133 15.08 1.85 -0.96
N ASP A 134 16.40 2.03 -1.05
CA ASP A 134 16.99 3.22 -1.68
C ASP A 134 16.65 3.37 -3.17
N GLU A 135 16.50 2.25 -3.88
CA GLU A 135 16.16 2.24 -5.31
C GLU A 135 14.68 2.56 -5.53
N TYR A 136 13.79 2.05 -4.66
CA TYR A 136 12.34 2.08 -4.90
C TYR A 136 11.57 3.13 -4.08
N LEU A 137 12.08 3.60 -2.94
CA LEU A 137 11.45 4.69 -2.18
C LEU A 137 11.22 5.96 -3.02
N PRO A 138 12.17 6.43 -3.86
CA PRO A 138 11.94 7.58 -4.72
C PRO A 138 10.78 7.39 -5.71
N ILE A 139 10.49 6.16 -6.11
CA ILE A 139 9.33 5.85 -6.96
C ILE A 139 8.05 5.94 -6.14
N VAL A 140 8.04 5.36 -4.94
CA VAL A 140 6.88 5.41 -4.02
C VAL A 140 6.51 6.85 -3.68
N PHE A 141 7.50 7.71 -3.40
CA PHE A 141 7.25 9.12 -3.10
C PHE A 141 6.63 9.90 -4.26
N LYS A 142 6.86 9.50 -5.52
CA LYS A 142 6.19 10.12 -6.67
C LYS A 142 4.69 9.82 -6.71
N TRP A 143 4.26 8.71 -6.12
CA TRP A 143 2.84 8.34 -6.08
C TRP A 143 2.03 9.20 -5.12
N ASP A 144 2.66 9.92 -4.18
CA ASP A 144 1.97 10.87 -3.29
C ASP A 144 1.38 12.07 -4.06
N ALA A 145 1.95 12.40 -5.23
CA ALA A 145 1.46 13.45 -6.11
C ALA A 145 0.43 12.96 -7.15
N ASN A 146 -0.06 11.72 -7.04
CA ASN A 146 -1.00 11.19 -8.01
C ASN A 146 -2.39 11.87 -7.87
N PRO A 147 -3.03 12.28 -8.99
CA PRO A 147 -4.33 12.96 -8.94
C PRO A 147 -5.49 12.08 -8.46
N ASN A 148 -5.36 10.75 -8.48
CA ASN A 148 -6.33 9.85 -7.88
C ASN A 148 -6.05 9.72 -6.38
N PRO A 149 -6.90 10.26 -5.47
CA PRO A 149 -6.63 10.34 -4.04
C PRO A 149 -6.52 8.97 -3.34
N GLU A 150 -7.03 7.91 -3.96
CA GLU A 150 -6.90 6.55 -3.41
C GLU A 150 -5.48 6.00 -3.56
N ILE A 151 -4.70 6.49 -4.53
CA ILE A 151 -3.30 6.08 -4.72
C ILE A 151 -2.40 6.64 -3.61
N PRO A 152 -2.32 7.96 -3.32
CA PRO A 152 -1.56 8.50 -2.21
C PRO A 152 -1.93 7.86 -0.86
N LYS A 153 -3.22 7.63 -0.62
CA LYS A 153 -3.70 6.93 0.58
C LYS A 153 -3.16 5.49 0.66
N ALA A 154 -3.17 4.75 -0.44
CA ALA A 154 -2.59 3.40 -0.50
C ALA A 154 -1.06 3.42 -0.34
N THR A 155 -0.40 4.44 -0.90
CA THR A 155 1.05 4.71 -0.78
C THR A 155 1.45 4.91 0.68
N VAL A 156 0.74 5.76 1.43
CA VAL A 156 1.00 5.96 2.87
C VAL A 156 0.85 4.66 3.65
N ASN A 157 -0.16 3.85 3.34
CA ASN A 157 -0.34 2.54 3.98
C ASN A 157 0.80 1.57 3.66
N LEU A 158 1.35 1.60 2.44
CA LEU A 158 2.54 0.85 2.05
C LEU A 158 3.76 1.30 2.87
N LEU A 159 4.00 2.61 2.97
CA LEU A 159 5.11 3.18 3.74
C LEU A 159 5.01 2.82 5.24
N ILE A 160 3.81 2.90 5.83
CA ILE A 160 3.57 2.46 7.21
C ILE A 160 3.91 0.98 7.39
N LYS A 161 3.59 0.12 6.40
CA LYS A 161 3.95 -1.30 6.44
C LYS A 161 5.45 -1.52 6.30
N LEU A 162 6.14 -0.69 5.53
CA LEU A 162 7.60 -0.72 5.44
C LEU A 162 8.23 -0.33 6.78
N MET A 163 7.83 0.81 7.37
CA MET A 163 8.32 1.28 8.67
C MET A 163 8.16 0.24 9.78
N ARG A 164 7.05 -0.52 9.79
CA ARG A 164 6.82 -1.60 10.76
C ARG A 164 7.75 -2.80 10.60
N ARG A 165 8.28 -3.02 9.40
CA ARG A 165 9.07 -4.22 9.05
C ARG A 165 10.56 -3.93 8.96
N GLU A 166 10.93 -2.70 8.62
CA GLU A 166 12.30 -2.26 8.38
C GLU A 166 12.50 -0.93 9.15
N ALA A 167 13.05 -1.00 10.37
CA ALA A 167 13.20 0.17 11.24
C ALA A 167 14.07 1.27 10.59
N ASP A 168 15.10 0.88 9.83
CA ASP A 168 16.01 1.80 9.13
C ASP A 168 15.30 2.68 8.09
N SER A 169 14.11 2.29 7.63
CA SER A 169 13.32 3.08 6.68
C SER A 169 12.58 4.28 7.32
N VAL A 170 12.43 4.28 8.65
CA VAL A 170 11.61 5.25 9.38
C VAL A 170 12.15 6.67 9.18
N ASP A 171 13.45 6.89 9.39
CA ASP A 171 14.04 8.22 9.31
C ASP A 171 13.86 8.88 7.95
N GLY A 172 14.16 8.14 6.87
CA GLY A 172 14.02 8.65 5.50
C GLY A 172 12.57 8.98 5.13
N ILE A 173 11.63 8.13 5.54
CA ILE A 173 10.20 8.35 5.27
C ILE A 173 9.67 9.55 6.06
N VAL A 174 9.99 9.64 7.36
CA VAL A 174 9.55 10.75 8.20
C VAL A 174 10.14 12.06 7.69
N ALA A 175 11.44 12.10 7.38
CA ALA A 175 12.08 13.28 6.82
C ALA A 175 11.43 13.71 5.50
N HIS A 176 11.11 12.77 4.61
CA HIS A 176 10.42 13.07 3.36
C HIS A 176 9.06 13.78 3.58
N TYR A 177 8.25 13.29 4.52
CA TYR A 177 6.94 13.87 4.82
C TYR A 177 7.04 15.21 5.53
N VAL A 178 7.91 15.33 6.53
CA VAL A 178 8.11 16.56 7.31
C VAL A 178 8.62 17.70 6.42
N ASN A 179 9.54 17.42 5.49
CA ASN A 179 10.08 18.44 4.57
C ASN A 179 9.02 19.09 3.68
N GLN A 180 7.87 18.44 3.48
CA GLN A 180 6.78 18.98 2.67
C GLN A 180 5.89 19.96 3.44
N TRP A 181 5.93 19.98 4.78
CA TRP A 181 5.07 20.84 5.60
C TRP A 181 5.35 22.33 5.42
N LEU A 182 6.45 22.68 4.76
CA LEU A 182 6.82 24.06 4.40
C LEU A 182 5.90 24.66 3.33
N LYS A 183 5.06 23.85 2.68
CA LYS A 183 4.11 24.28 1.65
C LYS A 183 2.70 23.79 2.00
N PRO A 184 1.64 24.48 1.53
CA PRO A 184 0.27 23.99 1.69
C PRO A 184 0.12 22.59 1.09
N LEU A 185 -0.38 21.63 1.88
CA LEU A 185 -0.58 20.24 1.45
C LEU A 185 -2.00 19.98 0.92
N GLU A 186 -2.92 20.91 1.16
CA GLU A 186 -4.33 20.81 0.75
C GLU A 186 -4.94 19.46 1.20
N GLU A 187 -5.49 18.68 0.27
CA GLU A 187 -6.11 17.39 0.55
C GLU A 187 -5.11 16.33 1.05
N SER A 188 -3.81 16.51 0.75
CA SER A 188 -2.77 15.57 1.17
C SER A 188 -2.47 15.63 2.66
N GLN A 189 -2.91 16.67 3.37
CA GLN A 189 -2.68 16.80 4.83
C GLN A 189 -3.15 15.54 5.61
N ILE A 190 -4.24 14.90 5.18
CA ILE A 190 -4.77 13.69 5.83
C ILE A 190 -3.79 12.51 5.80
N ASN A 191 -2.98 12.41 4.75
CA ASN A 191 -1.97 11.38 4.58
C ASN A 191 -0.82 11.57 5.58
N HIS A 192 -0.41 12.83 5.80
CA HIS A 192 0.62 13.21 6.76
C HIS A 192 0.15 12.93 8.19
N ILE A 193 -1.09 13.27 8.52
CA ILE A 193 -1.71 12.95 9.82
C ILE A 193 -1.75 11.44 10.04
N THR A 194 -2.11 10.67 9.01
CA THR A 194 -2.18 9.20 9.07
C THR A 194 -0.80 8.60 9.35
N LEU A 195 0.23 9.09 8.66
CA LEU A 195 1.60 8.66 8.86
C LEU A 195 2.11 8.99 10.26
N MET A 196 1.87 10.22 10.76
CA MET A 196 2.27 10.63 12.11
C MET A 196 1.57 9.82 13.21
N LYS A 197 0.28 9.49 13.03
CA LYS A 197 -0.44 8.59 13.94
C LYS A 197 0.12 7.17 13.94
N ALA A 198 0.59 6.71 12.79
CA ALA A 198 1.25 5.41 12.70
C ALA A 198 2.63 5.45 13.36
N LEU A 199 3.39 6.53 13.15
CA LEU A 199 4.71 6.74 13.76
C LEU A 199 4.65 6.63 15.27
N TYR A 200 3.70 7.28 15.94
CA TYR A 200 3.49 7.15 17.40
C TYR A 200 3.43 5.69 17.88
N LYS A 201 2.85 4.78 17.09
CA LYS A 201 2.70 3.35 17.44
C LYS A 201 3.91 2.51 17.05
N ILE A 202 4.73 2.99 16.12
CA ILE A 202 5.85 2.25 15.54
C ILE A 202 7.14 2.64 16.26
N ASP A 203 7.35 3.93 16.42
CA ASP A 203 8.54 4.53 17.01
C ASP A 203 8.13 5.80 17.76
N LEU A 204 7.88 5.63 19.07
CA LEU A 204 7.47 6.73 19.95
C LEU A 204 8.58 7.78 20.09
N ASP A 205 9.85 7.36 20.16
CA ASP A 205 10.97 8.27 20.33
C ASP A 205 11.10 9.18 19.11
N LYS A 206 10.97 8.62 17.90
CA LYS A 206 10.95 9.41 16.67
C LYS A 206 9.75 10.34 16.60
N TYR A 207 8.57 9.87 16.99
CA TYR A 207 7.38 10.71 17.07
C TYR A 207 7.60 11.92 18.00
N MET A 208 8.18 11.69 19.18
CA MET A 208 8.50 12.75 20.14
C MET A 208 9.61 13.67 19.65
N GLN A 209 10.59 13.16 18.90
CA GLN A 209 11.61 13.97 18.23
C GLN A 209 10.97 14.98 17.27
N VAL A 210 10.03 14.54 16.42
CA VAL A 210 9.31 15.44 15.51
C VAL A 210 8.57 16.54 16.28
N TRP A 211 7.93 16.20 17.41
CA TRP A 211 7.31 17.22 18.27
C TRP A 211 8.31 18.20 18.88
N LYS A 212 9.49 17.75 19.30
CA LYS A 212 10.54 18.66 19.83
C LYS A 212 11.06 19.61 18.75
N GLU A 213 11.28 19.09 17.55
CA GLU A 213 11.82 19.84 16.41
C GLU A 213 10.79 20.82 15.82
N HIS A 214 9.50 20.50 15.86
CA HIS A 214 8.46 21.28 15.16
C HIS A 214 7.39 21.89 16.08
N GLY A 215 7.30 21.48 17.35
CA GLY A 215 6.27 21.92 18.29
C GLY A 215 6.37 23.39 18.71
N HIS A 216 7.50 24.06 18.42
CA HIS A 216 7.67 25.49 18.64
C HIS A 216 7.27 26.34 17.42
N LEU A 217 7.05 25.71 16.26
CA LEU A 217 6.63 26.40 15.04
C LEU A 217 5.19 26.91 15.18
N ARG A 218 4.85 27.90 14.35
CA ARG A 218 3.53 28.56 14.37
C ARG A 218 2.87 28.59 12.99
N ASP A 219 3.49 27.95 11.99
CA ASP A 219 2.86 27.83 10.68
C ASP A 219 1.61 26.94 10.81
N PRO A 220 0.47 27.33 10.20
CA PRO A 220 -0.77 26.59 10.36
C PRO A 220 -0.69 25.12 9.94
N GLU A 221 0.07 24.81 8.89
CA GLU A 221 0.15 23.47 8.30
C GLU A 221 0.77 22.47 9.28
N THR A 222 1.96 22.78 9.80
CA THR A 222 2.64 21.96 10.80
C THR A 222 1.80 21.80 12.06
N VAL A 223 1.23 22.91 12.57
CA VAL A 223 0.41 22.86 13.78
C VAL A 223 -0.82 21.98 13.59
N GLU A 224 -1.50 22.09 12.46
CA GLU A 224 -2.68 21.28 12.15
C GLU A 224 -2.34 19.79 12.09
N ILE A 225 -1.26 19.41 11.39
CA ILE A 225 -0.80 18.02 11.30
C ILE A 225 -0.45 17.48 12.69
N LEU A 226 0.38 18.19 13.44
CA LEU A 226 0.80 17.78 14.78
C LEU A 226 -0.40 17.63 15.71
N CYS A 227 -1.25 18.66 15.81
CA CYS A 227 -2.46 18.65 16.64
C CYS A 227 -3.42 17.51 16.26
N ALA A 228 -3.64 17.27 14.97
CA ALA A 228 -4.54 16.22 14.50
C ALA A 228 -3.94 14.81 14.67
N SER A 229 -2.61 14.70 14.82
CA SER A 229 -1.90 13.44 15.04
C SER A 229 -1.90 12.95 16.49
N VAL A 230 -2.31 13.79 17.46
CA VAL A 230 -2.32 13.45 18.89
C VAL A 230 -3.18 12.21 19.16
N ILE A 231 -2.59 11.19 19.78
CA ILE A 231 -3.26 9.92 20.12
C ILE A 231 -3.52 9.79 21.61
N ASP A 232 -2.48 9.97 22.42
CA ASP A 232 -2.53 9.85 23.88
C ASP A 232 -2.04 11.12 24.58
N TRP A 233 -2.15 11.15 25.91
CA TRP A 233 -1.63 12.25 26.72
C TRP A 233 -0.11 12.14 26.89
N ASP A 234 0.56 13.27 26.66
CA ASP A 234 1.96 13.50 26.99
C ASP A 234 2.12 14.94 27.51
N ALA A 235 2.92 15.13 28.56
CA ALA A 235 3.07 16.42 29.21
C ALA A 235 3.78 17.46 28.33
N GLN A 236 4.78 17.02 27.54
CA GLN A 236 5.53 17.90 26.65
C GLN A 236 4.68 18.35 25.46
N ILE A 237 3.89 17.44 24.89
CA ILE A 237 2.92 17.79 23.83
C ILE A 237 1.87 18.76 24.37
N GLU A 238 1.38 18.56 25.60
CA GLU A 238 0.40 19.45 26.23
C GLU A 238 0.93 20.89 26.36
N GLU A 239 2.21 21.08 26.69
CA GLU A 239 2.83 22.41 26.79
C GLU A 239 2.85 23.17 25.45
N PHE A 240 3.26 22.49 24.36
CA PHE A 240 3.21 23.06 23.01
C PHE A 240 1.78 23.44 22.61
N VAL A 241 0.83 22.53 22.81
CA VAL A 241 -0.58 22.74 22.47
C VAL A 241 -1.18 23.89 23.26
N GLN A 242 -0.88 24.02 24.56
CA GLN A 242 -1.35 25.14 25.38
C GLN A 242 -0.87 26.48 24.83
N THR A 243 0.39 26.57 24.42
CA THR A 243 0.93 27.79 23.80
C THR A 243 0.16 28.17 22.53
N TRP A 244 -0.18 27.21 21.67
CA TRP A 244 -0.96 27.46 20.46
C TRP A 244 -2.43 27.82 20.71
N THR A 245 -3.03 27.43 21.83
CA THR A 245 -4.41 27.84 22.18
C THR A 245 -4.55 29.35 22.38
N LEU A 246 -3.43 30.02 22.69
CA LEU A 246 -3.33 31.48 22.86
C LEU A 246 -2.96 32.20 21.57
N SER A 247 -2.78 31.48 20.45
CA SER A 247 -2.42 32.08 19.16
C SER A 247 -3.49 33.04 18.63
N GLY A 248 -3.05 34.17 18.06
CA GLY A 248 -3.92 35.07 17.29
C GLY A 248 -4.33 34.52 15.93
N ASN A 249 -3.66 33.47 15.42
CA ASN A 249 -4.03 32.81 14.18
C ASN A 249 -5.20 31.84 14.42
N ALA A 250 -6.33 32.08 13.74
CA ALA A 250 -7.55 31.31 13.93
C ALA A 250 -7.40 29.81 13.60
N ARG A 251 -6.62 29.45 12.57
CA ARG A 251 -6.36 28.05 12.18
C ARG A 251 -5.58 27.32 13.28
N VAL A 252 -4.45 27.89 13.68
CA VAL A 252 -3.59 27.41 14.77
C VAL A 252 -4.41 27.24 16.06
N LYS A 253 -5.15 28.27 16.46
CA LYS A 253 -5.97 28.25 17.68
C LYS A 253 -7.02 27.14 17.63
N LYS A 254 -7.72 26.99 16.50
CA LYS A 254 -8.77 25.95 16.33
C LYS A 254 -8.19 24.54 16.42
N ALA A 255 -7.07 24.29 15.74
CA ALA A 255 -6.38 23.00 15.80
C ALA A 255 -5.92 22.68 17.23
N ALA A 256 -5.26 23.64 17.88
CA ALA A 256 -4.75 23.50 19.23
C ALA A 256 -5.86 23.28 20.27
N MET A 257 -6.97 24.02 20.20
CA MET A 257 -8.13 23.80 21.09
C MET A 257 -8.71 22.38 20.92
N THR A 258 -8.68 21.83 19.71
CA THR A 258 -9.16 20.47 19.43
C THR A 258 -8.21 19.43 20.04
N ALA A 259 -6.89 19.59 19.84
CA ALA A 259 -5.87 18.74 20.46
C ALA A 259 -5.90 18.83 22.00
N GLN A 260 -6.07 20.02 22.57
CA GLN A 260 -6.16 20.22 24.03
C GLN A 260 -7.30 19.44 24.64
N ARG A 261 -8.48 19.43 24.00
CA ARG A 261 -9.62 18.61 24.44
C ARG A 261 -9.30 17.11 24.41
N THR A 262 -8.59 16.64 23.38
CA THR A 262 -8.16 15.25 23.27
C THR A 262 -7.19 14.90 24.40
N LEU A 263 -6.16 15.72 24.63
CA LEU A 263 -5.17 15.54 25.71
C LEU A 263 -5.84 15.51 27.08
N GLN A 264 -6.74 16.45 27.38
CA GLN A 264 -7.46 16.49 28.66
C GLN A 264 -8.31 15.22 28.88
N LYS A 265 -8.98 14.71 27.83
CA LYS A 265 -9.74 13.46 27.93
C LYS A 265 -8.82 12.27 28.20
N ARG A 266 -7.65 12.22 27.57
CA ARG A 266 -6.65 11.15 27.76
C ARG A 266 -5.99 11.21 29.13
N LYS A 267 -5.60 12.39 29.61
CA LYS A 267 -5.03 12.64 30.94
C LYS A 267 -5.92 12.12 32.07
N LYS A 268 -7.24 12.27 31.94
CA LYS A 268 -8.21 11.72 32.92
C LYS A 268 -8.20 10.20 32.98
N LYS A 269 -7.99 9.51 31.85
CA LYS A 269 -7.92 8.03 31.80
C LYS A 269 -6.64 7.47 32.39
N VAL A 270 -5.54 8.22 32.36
CA VAL A 270 -4.26 7.81 32.95
C VAL A 270 -4.28 7.93 34.47
N LYS A 271 -5.09 8.85 35.02
CA LYS A 271 -5.23 9.08 36.46
C LYS A 271 -6.28 8.20 37.15
N SER A 272 -7.09 7.47 36.38
CA SER A 272 -8.12 6.54 36.86
C SER A 272 -7.59 5.12 36.84
#